data_AF-A0A8S4BL89-F1
#
_entry.id   AF-A0A8S4BL89-F1
#
_cell.length_a   1.000
_cell.length_b   1.000
_cell.length_c   1.000
_cell.angle_alpha   90.00
_cell.angle_beta   90.00
_cell.angle_gamma   90.00
#
_symmetry.space_group_name_H-M   'P 1'
#
loop_
_entity.id
_entity.type
_entity.pdbx_description
1 polymer ?
#
loop_
_entity_poly.entity_id
_entity_poly.type
_entity_poly.pdbx_seq_one_letter_code
_entity_poly.pdbx_strand_id
1 'polypeptide(L)'
;MKKVLRKIHSIFIKIALFPSTYGRSFPRPAASEVLTCHLLQRKLPPWTSFCVRYSTVHNDQFGLSNFNWRVEGSNYQILRTGCFPFVKYHCTKAPAQNLDFEDKFFTLLKLINLGIPCLAYGIGCWMVVGASETVQTSVGPVTVYFAYKEEEGAQY
;
A
#
# COMPACT_ATOMS: atom_id res chain seq x y z
N MET A 1 -13.35 8.48 15.45
CA MET A 1 -12.80 9.30 14.35
C MET A 1 -12.21 8.48 13.20
N LYS A 2 -11.18 7.63 13.40
CA LYS A 2 -10.54 6.85 12.31
C LYS A 2 -11.51 5.97 11.48
N LYS A 3 -12.49 5.32 12.13
CA LYS A 3 -13.53 4.51 11.43
C LYS A 3 -14.43 5.35 10.51
N VAL A 4 -14.83 6.54 10.95
CA VAL A 4 -15.67 7.47 10.18
C VAL A 4 -14.88 8.01 8.98
N LEU A 5 -13.64 8.45 9.21
CA LEU A 5 -12.77 8.93 8.13
C LEU A 5 -12.47 7.82 7.10
N ARG A 6 -12.25 6.59 7.55
CA ARG A 6 -12.11 5.40 6.68
C ARG A 6 -13.37 5.16 5.83
N LYS A 7 -14.56 5.34 6.42
CA LYS A 7 -15.85 5.18 5.72
C LYS A 7 -16.05 6.29 4.68
N ILE A 8 -15.79 7.55 5.03
CA ILE A 8 -15.84 8.70 4.12
C ILE A 8 -14.85 8.50 2.97
N HIS A 9 -13.60 8.13 3.27
CA HIS A 9 -12.58 7.85 2.26
C HIS A 9 -13.01 6.72 1.33
N SER A 10 -13.56 5.62 1.86
CA SER A 10 -14.07 4.53 1.03
C SER A 10 -15.24 4.94 0.14
N ILE A 11 -16.13 5.81 0.62
CA ILE A 11 -17.25 6.34 -0.17
C ILE A 11 -16.72 7.26 -1.26
N PHE A 12 -15.79 8.16 -0.94
CA PHE A 12 -15.15 9.05 -1.90
C PHE A 12 -14.47 8.26 -3.03
N ILE A 13 -13.67 7.22 -2.70
CA ILE A 13 -13.07 6.35 -3.71
C ILE A 13 -14.12 5.69 -4.61
N LYS A 14 -15.22 5.18 -4.03
CA LYS A 14 -16.31 4.56 -4.79
C LYS A 14 -16.94 5.55 -5.78
N ILE A 15 -17.21 6.77 -5.34
CA ILE A 15 -17.86 7.80 -6.17
C ILE A 15 -16.89 8.34 -7.23
N ALA A 16 -15.63 8.61 -6.86
CA ALA A 16 -14.65 9.25 -7.73
C ALA A 16 -14.05 8.31 -8.79
N LEU A 17 -13.88 7.02 -8.50
CA LEU A 17 -13.26 6.06 -9.45
C LEU A 17 -14.26 5.16 -10.18
N PHE A 18 -15.48 4.99 -9.65
CA PHE A 18 -16.42 3.98 -10.13
C PHE A 18 -17.84 4.52 -10.30
N PRO A 19 -18.08 5.61 -11.05
CA PRO A 19 -19.43 6.12 -11.28
C PRO A 19 -20.34 5.12 -12.02
N SER A 20 -19.79 4.13 -12.74
CA SER A 20 -20.57 3.15 -13.52
C SER A 20 -20.35 1.67 -13.18
N THR A 21 -19.61 1.32 -12.13
CA THR A 21 -19.32 -0.09 -11.80
C THR A 21 -20.28 -0.62 -10.73
N TYR A 22 -21.56 -0.62 -11.07
CA TYR A 22 -22.52 -1.57 -10.48
C TYR A 22 -22.23 -2.96 -11.10
N GLY A 23 -21.08 -3.53 -10.78
CA GLY A 23 -20.56 -4.68 -11.51
C GLY A 23 -19.54 -5.47 -10.72
N ARG A 24 -20.03 -6.49 -10.01
CA ARG A 24 -19.29 -7.55 -9.30
C ARG A 24 -18.34 -7.08 -8.19
N SER A 25 -18.86 -7.11 -6.97
CA SER A 25 -18.04 -7.10 -5.74
C SER A 25 -17.35 -8.45 -5.59
N PHE A 26 -16.21 -8.66 -6.26
CA PHE A 26 -15.32 -9.76 -5.89
C PHE A 26 -14.83 -9.56 -4.45
N PRO A 27 -14.62 -10.64 -3.67
CA PRO A 27 -14.00 -10.51 -2.37
C PRO A 27 -12.61 -9.89 -2.54
N ARG A 28 -12.30 -8.87 -1.74
CA ARG A 28 -11.01 -8.18 -1.78
C ARG A 28 -10.21 -8.56 -0.54
N PRO A 29 -8.91 -8.88 -0.66
CA PRO A 29 -8.09 -9.16 0.51
C PRO A 29 -7.82 -7.87 1.29
N ALA A 30 -7.33 -8.01 2.51
CA ALA A 30 -6.79 -6.88 3.25
C ALA A 30 -5.50 -6.38 2.58
N ALA A 31 -5.22 -5.08 2.65
CA ALA A 31 -3.96 -4.54 2.13
C ALA A 31 -2.76 -5.10 2.91
N SER A 32 -2.93 -5.34 4.20
CA SER A 32 -1.98 -6.08 5.05
C SER A 32 -1.71 -7.51 4.58
N GLU A 33 -2.73 -8.22 4.09
CA GLU A 33 -2.59 -9.57 3.57
C GLU A 33 -1.76 -9.56 2.28
N VAL A 34 -2.06 -8.65 1.34
CA VAL A 34 -1.26 -8.47 0.12
C VAL A 34 0.20 -8.18 0.47
N LEU A 35 0.45 -7.30 1.46
CA LEU A 35 1.80 -7.01 1.94
C LEU A 35 2.51 -8.27 2.46
N THR A 36 1.85 -9.05 3.32
CA THR A 36 2.42 -10.29 3.87
C THR A 36 2.70 -11.30 2.77
N CYS A 37 1.72 -11.59 1.91
CA CYS A 37 1.85 -12.54 0.81
C CYS A 37 2.95 -12.13 -0.18
N HIS A 38 3.07 -10.83 -0.49
CA HIS A 38 4.14 -10.29 -1.33
C HIS A 38 5.53 -10.59 -0.75
N LEU A 39 5.73 -10.26 0.53
CA LEU A 39 7.01 -10.49 1.22
C LEU A 39 7.36 -11.98 1.29
N LEU A 40 6.38 -12.85 1.54
CA LEU A 40 6.57 -14.30 1.58
C LEU A 40 6.89 -14.87 0.19
N GLN A 41 6.17 -14.47 -0.85
CA GLN A 41 6.41 -14.92 -2.22
C GLN A 41 7.81 -14.54 -2.72
N ARG A 42 8.32 -13.37 -2.32
CA ARG A 42 9.69 -12.93 -2.62
C ARG A 42 10.75 -13.49 -1.66
N LYS A 43 10.40 -14.48 -0.82
CA LYS A 43 11.30 -15.14 0.13
C LYS A 43 11.96 -14.17 1.12
N LEU A 44 11.19 -13.23 1.65
CA LEU A 44 11.62 -12.24 2.64
C LEU A 44 12.81 -11.40 2.15
N PRO A 45 12.65 -10.62 1.05
CA PRO A 45 13.73 -9.85 0.47
C PRO A 45 14.23 -8.78 1.45
N PRO A 46 15.50 -8.33 1.35
CA PRO A 46 16.01 -7.26 2.20
C PRO A 46 15.30 -5.93 1.95
N TRP A 47 14.87 -5.67 0.71
CA TRP A 47 14.12 -4.50 0.32
C TRP A 47 13.11 -4.80 -0.81
N THR A 48 11.98 -4.10 -0.85
CA THR A 48 11.03 -4.09 -2.00
C THR A 48 10.08 -2.88 -1.94
N SER A 49 9.70 -2.33 -3.08
CA SER A 49 8.78 -1.20 -3.24
C SER A 49 7.73 -1.46 -4.33
N PHE A 50 6.48 -1.65 -3.93
CA PHE A 50 5.38 -1.93 -4.85
C PHE A 50 4.16 -1.04 -4.60
N CYS A 51 3.29 -0.97 -5.61
CA CYS A 51 2.01 -0.27 -5.56
C CYS A 51 0.86 -1.27 -5.74
N VAL A 52 -0.21 -1.11 -4.97
CA VAL A 52 -1.45 -1.89 -5.11
C VAL A 52 -2.63 -0.95 -5.31
N ARG A 53 -3.56 -1.27 -6.22
CA ARG A 53 -4.72 -0.41 -6.49
C ARG A 53 -5.67 -0.41 -5.29
N TYR A 54 -6.20 0.75 -4.92
CA TYR A 54 -7.24 0.84 -3.88
C TYR A 54 -8.49 0.01 -4.21
N SER A 55 -8.77 -0.19 -5.50
CA SER A 55 -9.93 -0.92 -5.95
C SER A 55 -9.85 -2.42 -5.71
N THR A 56 -8.65 -3.00 -5.59
CA THR A 56 -8.45 -4.44 -5.46
C THR A 56 -8.29 -4.90 -4.01
N VAL A 57 -8.17 -3.98 -3.04
CA VAL A 57 -7.93 -4.31 -1.63
C VAL A 57 -8.84 -3.55 -0.67
N HIS A 58 -9.04 -4.10 0.53
CA HIS A 58 -9.54 -3.36 1.67
C HIS A 58 -8.37 -2.69 2.41
N ASN A 59 -8.37 -1.36 2.45
CA ASN A 59 -7.33 -0.60 3.14
C ASN A 59 -7.54 -0.61 4.67
N ASP A 60 -7.19 -1.71 5.31
CA ASP A 60 -7.23 -1.93 6.75
C ASP A 60 -6.11 -1.19 7.50
N GLN A 61 -5.00 -0.90 6.82
CA GLN A 61 -3.87 -0.08 7.27
C GLN A 61 -4.07 1.43 7.05
N PHE A 62 -5.31 1.88 6.77
CA PHE A 62 -5.62 3.30 6.55
C PHE A 62 -5.20 4.16 7.75
N GLY A 63 -4.46 5.24 7.46
CA GLY A 63 -3.95 6.18 8.45
C GLY A 63 -2.54 5.85 8.94
N LEU A 64 -2.01 4.66 8.63
CA LEU A 64 -0.61 4.33 8.88
C LEU A 64 0.27 4.81 7.72
N SER A 65 1.41 5.37 8.10
CA SER A 65 2.42 5.98 7.23
C SER A 65 3.78 5.34 7.44
N ASN A 66 4.19 5.11 8.68
CA ASN A 66 5.45 4.44 9.00
C ASN A 66 5.23 3.47 10.16
N PHE A 67 5.45 2.18 9.94
CA PHE A 67 5.16 1.18 10.97
C PHE A 67 5.97 -0.10 10.79
N ASN A 68 6.12 -0.85 11.87
CA ASN A 68 6.72 -2.18 11.83
C ASN A 68 5.70 -3.23 11.36
N TRP A 69 6.14 -4.13 10.49
CA TRP A 69 5.38 -5.26 10.00
C TRP A 69 6.17 -6.55 10.18
N ARG A 70 5.64 -7.47 10.99
CA ARG A 70 6.31 -8.74 11.29
C ARG A 70 5.77 -9.84 10.39
N VAL A 71 6.68 -10.57 9.73
CA VAL A 71 6.37 -11.69 8.83
C VAL A 71 7.42 -12.78 9.03
N GLU A 72 7.01 -13.99 9.38
CA GLU A 72 7.88 -15.17 9.56
C GLU A 72 9.20 -14.89 10.30
N GLY A 73 9.11 -14.31 11.50
CA GLY A 73 10.27 -14.01 12.33
C GLY A 73 11.12 -12.82 11.87
N SER A 74 10.90 -12.29 10.67
CA SER A 74 11.50 -11.05 10.17
C SER A 74 10.64 -9.84 10.52
N ASN A 75 11.28 -8.67 10.66
CA ASN A 75 10.60 -7.39 10.80
C ASN A 75 10.92 -6.51 9.58
N TYR A 76 9.89 -5.83 9.08
CA TYR A 76 9.99 -4.84 8.04
C TYR A 76 9.55 -3.49 8.58
N GLN A 77 10.35 -2.47 8.31
CA GLN A 77 9.92 -1.09 8.44
C GLN A 77 9.18 -0.72 7.15
N ILE A 78 7.90 -0.37 7.29
CA ILE A 78 7.02 -0.08 6.18
C ILE A 78 6.79 1.41 6.11
N LEU A 79 7.30 2.04 5.05
CA LEU A 79 6.91 3.39 4.68
C LEU A 79 5.77 3.30 3.65
N ARG A 80 4.58 3.69 4.08
CA ARG A 80 3.33 3.62 3.33
C ARG A 80 2.85 5.03 2.97
N THR A 81 2.70 5.27 1.68
CA THR A 81 2.11 6.51 1.18
C THR A 81 0.84 6.21 0.40
N GLY A 82 -0.23 6.93 0.71
CA GLY A 82 -1.39 6.94 -0.18
C GLY A 82 -1.00 7.68 -1.46
N CYS A 83 -1.10 7.03 -2.62
CA CYS A 83 -0.77 7.62 -3.91
C CYS A 83 -1.92 7.34 -4.90
N PHE A 84 -3.07 7.99 -4.69
CA PHE A 84 -4.32 7.65 -5.39
C PHE A 84 -4.15 7.62 -6.92
N PRO A 85 -4.50 6.53 -7.62
CA PRO A 85 -5.41 5.45 -7.21
C PRO A 85 -4.77 4.23 -6.53
N PHE A 86 -3.52 4.33 -6.09
CA PHE A 86 -2.75 3.25 -5.47
C PHE A 86 -2.42 3.50 -3.98
N VAL A 87 -2.05 2.42 -3.30
CA VAL A 87 -1.25 2.44 -2.07
C VAL A 87 0.16 2.04 -2.45
N LYS A 88 1.15 2.88 -2.12
CA LYS A 88 2.56 2.54 -2.29
C LYS A 88 3.13 2.04 -0.97
N TYR A 89 3.85 0.94 -1.07
CA TYR A 89 4.62 0.33 0.00
C TYR A 89 6.10 0.45 -0.35
N HIS A 90 6.89 0.87 0.63
CA HIS A 90 8.33 0.65 0.66
C HIS A 90 8.61 -0.20 1.88
N CYS A 91 9.25 -1.34 1.67
CA CYS A 91 9.47 -2.34 2.70
C CYS A 91 10.97 -2.55 2.84
N THR A 92 11.52 -2.21 4.01
CA THR A 92 12.93 -2.45 4.33
C THR A 92 13.03 -3.43 5.48
N LYS A 93 13.74 -4.53 5.30
CA LYS A 93 14.00 -5.51 6.34
C LYS A 93 14.96 -4.92 7.36
N ALA A 94 14.48 -4.72 8.58
CA ALA A 94 15.27 -4.08 9.63
C ALA A 94 14.74 -4.47 11.02
N PRO A 95 15.56 -4.40 12.07
CA PRO A 95 15.09 -4.59 13.44
C PRO A 95 13.91 -3.69 13.77
N ALA A 96 13.03 -4.16 14.66
CA ALA A 96 11.90 -3.36 15.12
C ALA A 96 12.40 -2.09 15.82
N GLN A 97 11.86 -0.94 15.42
CA GLN A 97 12.21 0.37 15.98
C GLN A 97 10.95 1.13 16.39
N ASN A 98 11.08 2.10 17.29
CA ASN A 98 9.97 3.00 17.56
C ASN A 98 9.82 3.98 16.38
N LEU A 99 8.69 3.88 15.66
CA LEU A 99 8.38 4.69 14.48
C LEU A 99 7.19 5.64 14.72
N ASP A 100 6.76 5.80 15.97
CA ASP A 100 5.55 6.56 16.33
C ASP A 100 5.68 8.04 15.99
N PHE A 101 6.89 8.60 16.10
CA PHE A 101 7.15 9.99 15.78
C PHE A 101 7.02 10.23 14.28
N GLU A 102 7.70 9.41 13.47
CA GLU A 102 7.67 9.46 12.01
C GLU A 102 6.26 9.23 11.48
N ASP A 103 5.52 8.26 12.03
CA ASP A 103 4.13 7.99 11.62
C ASP A 103 3.22 9.20 11.85
N LYS A 104 3.33 9.83 13.03
CA LYS A 104 2.58 11.03 13.38
C LYS A 104 3.00 12.21 12.51
N PHE A 105 4.29 12.38 12.28
CA PHE A 105 4.84 13.44 11.43
C PHE A 105 4.30 13.35 10.00
N PHE A 106 4.42 12.18 9.35
CA PHE A 106 3.89 11.97 8.00
C PHE A 106 2.37 12.08 7.95
N THR A 107 1.67 11.64 9.00
CA THR A 107 0.21 11.81 9.10
C THR A 107 -0.17 13.28 9.16
N LEU A 108 0.52 14.07 9.98
CA LEU A 108 0.31 15.51 10.11
C LEU A 108 0.61 16.24 8.79
N LEU A 109 1.72 15.90 8.13
CA LEU A 109 2.06 16.46 6.82
C LEU A 109 0.96 16.21 5.77
N LYS A 110 0.40 14.99 5.73
CA LYS A 110 -0.70 14.67 4.82
C LYS A 110 -1.95 15.49 5.11
N LEU A 111 -2.24 15.79 6.39
CA LEU A 111 -3.37 16.63 6.78
C LEU A 111 -3.16 18.09 6.39
N ILE A 112 -1.98 18.66 6.70
CA ILE A 112 -1.64 20.06 6.38
C ILE A 112 -1.69 20.29 4.86
N ASN A 113 -1.21 19.33 4.07
CA ASN A 113 -1.17 19.44 2.62
C ASN A 113 -2.48 18.97 1.94
N LEU A 114 -3.56 18.72 2.70
CA LEU A 114 -4.85 18.25 2.19
C LEU A 114 -4.77 17.02 1.26
N GLY A 115 -3.73 16.20 1.41
CA GLY A 115 -3.47 15.06 0.52
C GLY A 115 -3.13 15.41 -0.93
N ILE A 116 -2.84 16.67 -1.28
CA ILE A 116 -2.46 17.08 -2.65
C ILE A 116 -1.19 16.33 -3.12
N PRO A 117 -0.10 16.22 -2.31
CA PRO A 117 1.05 15.43 -2.69
C PRO A 117 0.71 13.96 -2.96
N CYS A 118 -0.23 13.39 -2.21
CA CYS A 118 -0.69 12.01 -2.41
C CYS A 118 -1.33 11.82 -3.80
N LEU A 119 -2.07 12.82 -4.31
CA LEU A 119 -2.65 12.73 -5.65
C LEU A 119 -1.57 12.83 -6.74
N ALA A 120 -0.66 13.80 -6.62
CA ALA A 120 0.44 13.99 -7.58
C ALA A 120 1.34 12.76 -7.66
N TYR A 121 1.71 12.17 -6.51
CA TYR A 121 2.47 10.93 -6.46
C TYR A 121 1.73 9.75 -7.08
N GLY A 122 0.41 9.70 -6.98
CA GLY A 122 -0.40 8.65 -7.59
C GLY A 122 -0.43 8.73 -9.11
N ILE A 123 -0.56 9.94 -9.66
CA ILE A 123 -0.43 10.20 -11.10
C ILE A 123 0.99 9.82 -11.57
N GLY A 124 2.01 10.26 -10.82
CA GLY A 124 3.40 9.88 -11.08
C GLY A 124 3.60 8.37 -11.11
N CYS A 125 3.11 7.65 -10.10
CA CYS A 125 3.17 6.19 -10.04
C CYS A 125 2.50 5.56 -11.26
N TRP A 126 1.32 6.04 -11.67
CA TRP A 126 0.63 5.53 -12.86
C TRP A 126 1.50 5.66 -14.12
N MET A 127 2.09 6.85 -14.36
CA MET A 127 2.91 7.09 -15.54
C MET A 127 4.17 6.23 -15.61
N VAL A 128 4.73 5.84 -14.46
CA VAL A 128 5.99 5.10 -14.38
C VAL A 128 5.83 3.60 -14.16
N VAL A 129 4.61 3.05 -14.09
CA VAL A 129 4.43 1.60 -13.93
C VAL A 129 5.02 0.87 -15.14
N GLY A 130 6.16 0.20 -14.93
CA GLY A 130 6.87 -0.57 -15.96
C GLY A 130 6.80 -2.08 -15.76
N ALA A 131 6.45 -2.56 -14.56
CA ALA A 131 6.35 -3.98 -14.27
C ALA A 131 5.16 -4.29 -13.33
N SER A 132 4.70 -5.53 -13.37
CA SER A 132 3.64 -6.02 -12.49
C SER A 132 3.88 -7.46 -12.08
N GLU A 133 3.52 -7.80 -10.85
CA GLU A 133 3.56 -9.16 -10.34
C GLU A 133 2.20 -9.55 -9.76
N THR A 134 1.93 -10.84 -9.71
CA THR A 134 0.71 -11.38 -9.10
C THR A 134 1.01 -11.92 -7.71
N VAL A 135 0.33 -11.36 -6.71
CA VAL A 135 0.36 -11.81 -5.33
C VAL A 135 -0.87 -12.69 -5.09
N GLN A 136 -0.64 -13.93 -4.68
CA GLN A 136 -1.67 -14.89 -4.31
C GLN A 136 -2.14 -14.58 -2.89
N THR A 137 -3.44 -14.34 -2.73
CA THR A 137 -4.09 -14.10 -1.43
C THR A 137 -5.16 -15.15 -1.17
N SER A 138 -5.69 -15.21 0.05
CA SER A 138 -6.73 -16.17 0.47
C SER A 138 -8.02 -16.06 -0.34
N VAL A 139 -8.29 -14.90 -0.93
CA VAL A 139 -9.51 -14.63 -1.71
C VAL A 139 -9.25 -14.49 -3.22
N GLY A 140 -8.01 -14.73 -3.66
CA GLY A 140 -7.63 -14.73 -5.07
C GLY A 140 -6.37 -13.92 -5.39
N PRO A 141 -5.92 -13.95 -6.65
CA PRO A 141 -4.75 -13.21 -7.09
C PRO A 141 -5.00 -11.69 -7.11
N VAL A 142 -4.01 -10.91 -6.64
CA VAL A 142 -3.99 -9.45 -6.72
C VAL A 142 -2.74 -9.01 -7.47
N THR A 143 -2.92 -8.15 -8.48
CA THR A 143 -1.80 -7.54 -9.19
C THR A 143 -1.20 -6.39 -8.38
N VAL A 144 0.11 -6.45 -8.17
CA VAL A 144 0.94 -5.36 -7.66
C VAL A 144 1.79 -4.80 -8.79
N TYR A 145 2.16 -3.53 -8.67
CA TYR A 145 2.83 -2.76 -9.72
C TYR A 145 4.14 -2.17 -9.22
N PHE A 146 5.13 -2.11 -10.10
CA PHE A 146 6.44 -1.54 -9.81
C PHE A 146 6.77 -0.48 -10.85
N ALA A 147 7.56 0.51 -10.44
CA ALA A 147 8.10 1.49 -11.37
C ALA A 147 9.09 0.82 -12.33
N TYR A 148 9.96 -0.03 -11.78
CA TYR A 148 10.95 -0.82 -12.52
C TYR A 148 10.88 -2.27 -12.06
N LYS A 149 11.29 -3.20 -12.92
CA LYS A 149 11.41 -4.60 -12.51
C LYS A 149 12.50 -4.70 -11.44
N GLU A 150 12.11 -5.06 -10.22
CA GLU A 150 13.07 -5.27 -9.13
C GLU A 150 13.90 -6.52 -9.37
N GLU A 151 15.21 -6.41 -9.20
CA GLU A 151 16.11 -7.57 -9.20
C GLU A 151 15.92 -8.39 -7.92
N GLU A 152 15.98 -9.71 -8.04
CA GLU A 152 15.94 -10.60 -6.88
C GLU A 152 17.19 -10.38 -6.01
N GLY A 153 16.97 -9.99 -4.74
CA GLY A 153 18.06 -9.76 -3.78
C GLY A 153 18.59 -8.32 -3.70
N ALA A 154 17.94 -7.36 -4.37
CA ALA A 154 18.26 -5.93 -4.25
C ALA A 154 18.29 -5.48 -2.79
N GLN A 155 19.40 -4.84 -2.39
CA GLN A 155 19.64 -4.39 -1.01
C GLN A 155 19.04 -2.99 -0.73
N TYR A 156 18.68 -2.26 -1.79
CA TYR A 156 18.17 -0.88 -1.76
C TYR A 156 17.37 -0.54 -3.02
#